data_AF-A0A9P9N1R2-F1
#
_entry.id   AF-A0A9P9N1R2-F1
#
_cell.length_a   1.000
_cell.length_b   1.000
_cell.length_c   1.000
_cell.angle_alpha   90.00
_cell.angle_beta   90.00
_cell.angle_gamma   90.00
#
_symmetry.space_group_name_H-M   'P 1'
#
loop_
_entity.id
_entity.type
_entity.pdbx_description
1 polymer ?
#
loop_
_entity_poly.entity_id
_entity_poly.type
_entity_poly.pdbx_seq_one_letter_code
_entity_poly.pdbx_strand_id
1 'polypeptide(L)'
;MAWTASPSAASSTKKYSSFWFHGFRFIQFITSGTVAGVMIFFVHHLRDSHIKIPWMFFLLQGAALTTILWLAVSSLLQYWHRLSPLINAIVNGFTGCVWIGAFGLLAYRMGSLTVRGCSTEIWGTDQGVLVCQLYKLLFSAAVVAIAATICAFILDIRTLHPKDSRGAYGRAITDQQGKEPLMHKSLPKGFATEETQYLRPDANEQLYDPGSNTPSAPLRSLSPAANSDGGHTPDALQAGRRGRSASPGVSRWRELE
;
A
#
# COMPACT_ATOMS: atom_id res chain seq x y z
N MET A 1 27.13 -34.35 -40.75
CA MET A 1 25.82 -34.50 -40.09
C MET A 1 25.97 -34.00 -38.65
N ALA A 2 25.55 -32.78 -38.37
CA ALA A 2 25.64 -32.18 -37.04
C ALA A 2 24.24 -31.71 -36.64
N TRP A 3 23.64 -32.38 -35.66
CA TRP A 3 22.40 -31.94 -35.01
C TRP A 3 22.80 -31.15 -33.77
N THR A 4 22.74 -29.82 -33.83
CA THR A 4 22.81 -28.97 -32.63
C THR A 4 21.40 -28.87 -32.05
N ALA A 5 21.18 -29.51 -30.91
CA ALA A 5 19.94 -29.38 -30.15
C ALA A 5 19.82 -27.94 -29.60
N SER A 6 18.74 -27.25 -29.95
CA SER A 6 18.35 -25.99 -29.32
C SER A 6 17.94 -26.24 -27.87
N PRO A 7 18.50 -25.52 -26.88
CA PRO A 7 18.00 -25.58 -25.51
C PRO A 7 16.63 -24.89 -25.45
N SER A 8 15.58 -25.68 -25.23
CA SER A 8 14.25 -25.19 -24.90
C SER A 8 14.32 -24.33 -23.64
N ALA A 9 14.11 -23.03 -23.81
CA ALA A 9 13.99 -22.08 -22.71
C ALA A 9 12.84 -22.50 -21.78
N ALA A 10 13.18 -23.00 -20.60
CA ALA A 10 12.23 -23.27 -19.55
C ALA A 10 11.64 -21.93 -19.06
N SER A 11 10.45 -21.58 -19.56
CA SER A 11 9.71 -20.42 -19.07
C SER A 11 9.20 -20.72 -17.66
N SER A 12 9.97 -20.32 -16.64
CA SER A 12 9.50 -20.29 -15.25
C SER A 12 8.36 -19.28 -15.14
N THR A 13 7.13 -19.77 -15.21
CA THR A 13 5.91 -19.00 -14.96
C THR A 13 5.94 -18.59 -13.49
N LYS A 14 6.43 -17.38 -13.20
CA LYS A 14 6.26 -16.76 -11.88
C LYS A 14 4.77 -16.56 -11.64
N LYS A 15 4.12 -17.57 -11.05
CA LYS A 15 2.79 -17.44 -10.44
C LYS A 15 2.90 -16.34 -9.39
N TYR A 16 2.39 -15.16 -9.74
CA TYR A 16 2.27 -14.05 -8.82
C TYR A 16 1.46 -14.55 -7.62
N SER A 17 2.10 -14.66 -6.46
CA SER A 17 1.54 -15.44 -5.35
C SER A 17 0.42 -14.64 -4.68
N SER A 18 -0.81 -15.11 -4.88
CA SER A 18 -2.00 -14.67 -4.13
C SER A 18 -1.77 -14.77 -2.61
N PHE A 19 -0.88 -15.68 -2.18
CA PHE A 19 -0.50 -15.86 -0.79
C PHE A 19 0.06 -14.60 -0.12
N TRP A 20 0.95 -13.84 -0.78
CA TRP A 20 1.51 -12.62 -0.18
C TRP A 20 0.45 -11.55 0.10
N PHE A 21 -0.52 -11.42 -0.79
CA PHE A 21 -1.59 -10.45 -0.68
C PHE A 21 -2.50 -10.73 0.53
N HIS A 22 -2.91 -11.99 0.73
CA HIS A 22 -3.70 -12.38 1.90
C HIS A 22 -2.88 -12.38 3.19
N GLY A 23 -1.58 -12.72 3.11
CA GLY A 23 -0.67 -12.71 4.25
C GLY A 23 -0.54 -11.33 4.90
N PHE A 24 -0.27 -10.28 4.12
CA PHE A 24 -0.16 -8.92 4.66
C PHE A 24 -1.46 -8.44 5.30
N ARG A 25 -2.61 -8.76 4.71
CA ARG A 25 -3.92 -8.41 5.29
C ARG A 25 -4.21 -9.13 6.59
N PHE A 26 -3.82 -10.39 6.70
CA PHE A 26 -3.97 -11.16 7.93
C PHE A 26 -3.09 -10.60 9.06
N ILE A 27 -1.83 -10.28 8.76
CA ILE A 27 -0.92 -9.62 9.72
C ILE A 27 -1.49 -8.26 10.14
N GLN A 28 -1.99 -7.47 9.20
CA GLN A 28 -2.61 -6.18 9.47
C GLN A 28 -3.87 -6.31 10.34
N PHE A 29 -4.67 -7.35 10.12
CA PHE A 29 -5.84 -7.66 10.94
C PHE A 29 -5.46 -8.03 12.37
N ILE A 30 -4.51 -8.95 12.55
CA ILE A 30 -4.04 -9.37 13.87
C ILE A 30 -3.45 -8.18 14.64
N THR A 31 -2.56 -7.42 14.00
CA THR A 31 -1.90 -6.29 14.65
C THR A 31 -2.88 -5.19 15.03
N SER A 32 -3.85 -4.88 14.17
CA SER A 32 -4.94 -3.94 14.49
C SER A 32 -5.82 -4.47 15.62
N GLY A 33 -6.11 -5.77 15.64
CA GLY A 33 -6.83 -6.43 16.73
C GLY A 33 -6.09 -6.34 18.07
N THR A 34 -4.78 -6.56 18.09
CA THR A 34 -3.95 -6.39 19.28
C THR A 34 -4.00 -4.95 19.78
N VAL A 35 -3.83 -3.96 18.90
CA VAL A 35 -3.91 -2.54 19.27
C VAL A 35 -5.29 -2.19 19.83
N ALA A 36 -6.36 -2.63 19.17
CA ALA A 36 -7.73 -2.40 19.64
C ALA A 36 -7.99 -3.05 21.01
N GLY A 37 -7.54 -4.30 21.22
CA GLY A 37 -7.71 -5.01 22.49
C GLY A 37 -6.98 -4.33 23.65
N VAL A 38 -5.72 -3.93 23.43
CA VAL A 38 -4.93 -3.21 24.45
C VAL A 38 -5.53 -1.85 24.78
N MET A 39 -6.02 -1.11 23.76
CA MET A 39 -6.69 0.17 23.98
C MET A 39 -8.00 0.03 24.76
N ILE A 40 -8.84 -0.97 24.44
CA ILE A 40 -10.06 -1.26 25.20
C ILE A 40 -9.73 -1.58 26.65
N PHE A 41 -8.70 -2.39 26.89
CA PHE A 41 -8.23 -2.71 28.24
C PHE A 41 -7.84 -1.44 29.01
N PHE A 42 -7.04 -0.54 28.42
CA PHE A 42 -6.66 0.71 29.07
C PHE A 42 -7.86 1.62 29.34
N VAL A 43 -8.79 1.75 28.39
CA VAL A 43 -10.00 2.57 28.57
C VAL A 43 -10.86 2.02 29.71
N HIS A 44 -11.01 0.70 29.80
CA HIS A 44 -11.75 0.07 30.88
C HIS A 44 -11.11 0.36 32.25
N HIS A 45 -9.79 0.16 32.36
CA HIS A 45 -9.06 0.39 33.61
C HIS A 45 -9.04 1.88 34.03
N LEU A 46 -8.91 2.80 33.08
CA LEU A 46 -8.95 4.24 33.34
C LEU A 46 -10.34 4.71 33.79
N ARG A 47 -11.41 4.10 33.25
CA ARG A 47 -12.78 4.38 33.67
C ARG A 47 -13.02 3.97 35.12
N ASP A 48 -12.54 2.79 35.51
CA ASP A 48 -12.68 2.29 36.88
C ASP A 48 -11.91 3.16 37.88
N SER A 49 -10.80 3.76 37.42
CA SER A 49 -9.98 4.66 38.24
C SER A 49 -10.46 6.12 38.25
N HIS A 50 -11.56 6.45 37.58
CA HIS A 50 -12.07 7.83 37.42
C HIS A 50 -11.06 8.85 36.85
N ILE A 51 -10.10 8.38 36.04
CA ILE A 51 -9.07 9.24 35.42
C ILE A 51 -9.56 9.72 34.05
N LYS A 52 -9.32 10.99 33.72
CA LYS A 52 -9.63 11.53 32.39
C LYS A 52 -8.82 10.79 31.31
N ILE A 53 -9.52 10.27 30.30
CA ILE A 53 -8.90 9.52 29.21
C ILE A 53 -8.21 10.51 28.25
N PRO A 54 -6.90 10.37 27.99
CA PRO A 54 -6.22 11.22 27.03
C PRO A 54 -6.82 11.04 25.64
N TRP A 55 -7.06 12.14 24.92
CA TRP A 55 -7.72 12.13 23.61
C TRP A 55 -7.04 11.18 22.59
N MET A 56 -5.74 10.93 22.79
CA MET A 56 -4.87 10.23 21.86
C MET A 56 -5.26 8.75 21.75
N PHE A 57 -5.79 8.19 22.83
CA PHE A 57 -6.26 6.82 22.88
C PHE A 57 -7.42 6.61 21.91
N PHE A 58 -8.32 7.59 21.79
CA PHE A 58 -9.43 7.52 20.84
C PHE A 58 -8.97 7.57 19.38
N LEU A 59 -7.93 8.35 19.08
CA LEU A 59 -7.36 8.37 17.72
C LEU A 59 -6.76 7.02 17.33
N LEU A 60 -5.97 6.42 18.23
CA LEU A 60 -5.34 5.12 17.97
C LEU A 60 -6.39 3.99 17.91
N GLN A 61 -7.40 4.03 18.80
CA GLN A 61 -8.54 3.11 18.78
C GLN A 61 -9.35 3.25 17.49
N GLY A 62 -9.63 4.48 17.07
CA GLY A 62 -10.35 4.77 15.83
C GLY A 62 -9.61 4.26 14.61
N ALA A 63 -8.29 4.45 14.55
CA ALA A 63 -7.43 3.91 13.50
C ALA A 63 -7.53 2.38 13.42
N ALA A 64 -7.42 1.70 14.57
CA ALA A 64 -7.49 0.25 14.66
C ALA A 64 -8.86 -0.30 14.25
N LEU A 65 -9.95 0.28 14.76
CA LEU A 65 -11.32 -0.15 14.41
C LEU A 65 -11.65 0.12 12.94
N THR A 66 -11.25 1.28 12.41
CA THR A 66 -11.43 1.61 10.99
C THR A 66 -10.69 0.60 10.13
N THR A 67 -9.48 0.19 10.52
CA THR A 67 -8.70 -0.82 9.80
C THR A 67 -9.38 -2.19 9.86
N ILE A 68 -9.85 -2.62 11.03
CA ILE A 68 -10.56 -3.91 11.19
C ILE A 68 -11.84 -3.93 10.36
N LEU A 69 -12.65 -2.87 10.44
CA LEU A 69 -13.89 -2.74 9.68
C LEU A 69 -13.60 -2.74 8.18
N TRP A 70 -12.62 -1.96 7.74
CA TRP A 70 -12.24 -1.90 6.33
C TRP A 70 -11.73 -3.25 5.81
N LEU A 71 -10.88 -3.95 6.56
CA LEU A 71 -10.39 -5.27 6.18
C LEU A 71 -11.53 -6.29 6.12
N ALA A 72 -12.48 -6.26 7.06
CA ALA A 72 -13.65 -7.13 7.04
C ALA A 72 -14.56 -6.85 5.83
N VAL A 73 -14.91 -5.58 5.63
CA VAL A 73 -15.75 -5.11 4.52
C VAL A 73 -15.09 -5.43 3.19
N SER A 74 -13.83 -5.05 2.98
CA SER A 74 -13.11 -5.30 1.73
C SER A 74 -12.91 -6.79 1.45
N SER A 75 -12.74 -7.64 2.47
CA SER A 75 -12.67 -9.10 2.30
C SER A 75 -14.02 -9.68 1.90
N LEU A 76 -15.11 -9.23 2.53
CA LEU A 76 -16.46 -9.67 2.20
C LEU A 76 -16.89 -9.22 0.80
N LEU A 77 -16.62 -7.96 0.47
CA LEU A 77 -16.87 -7.43 -0.86
C LEU A 77 -16.03 -8.15 -1.91
N GLN A 78 -14.76 -8.52 -1.65
CA GLN A 78 -13.95 -9.30 -2.61
C GLN A 78 -14.53 -10.70 -2.85
N TYR A 79 -15.22 -11.26 -1.85
CA TYR A 79 -15.90 -12.54 -1.98
C TYR A 79 -17.19 -12.44 -2.82
N TRP A 80 -17.93 -11.32 -2.71
CA TRP A 80 -19.20 -11.13 -3.43
C TRP A 80 -19.11 -10.37 -4.76
N HIS A 81 -18.14 -9.46 -4.88
CA HIS A 81 -18.01 -8.51 -5.99
C HIS A 81 -16.54 -8.24 -6.35
N ARG A 82 -16.27 -7.91 -7.61
CA ARG A 82 -14.93 -7.43 -8.02
C ARG A 82 -14.81 -5.94 -7.70
N LEU A 83 -14.32 -5.57 -6.51
CA LEU A 83 -14.09 -4.15 -6.19
C LEU A 83 -13.05 -3.55 -7.13
N SER A 84 -13.22 -2.25 -7.39
CA SER A 84 -12.21 -1.45 -8.06
C SER A 84 -10.92 -1.39 -7.21
N PRO A 85 -9.76 -1.71 -7.79
CA PRO A 85 -8.46 -1.60 -7.10
C PRO A 85 -8.14 -0.16 -6.68
N LEU A 86 -8.74 0.84 -7.34
CA LEU A 86 -8.54 2.26 -7.00
C LEU A 86 -9.10 2.60 -5.62
N ILE A 87 -10.31 2.12 -5.30
CA ILE A 87 -10.96 2.38 -4.01
C ILE A 87 -10.12 1.77 -2.88
N ASN A 88 -9.59 0.56 -3.09
CA ASN A 88 -8.76 -0.12 -2.10
C ASN A 88 -7.46 0.65 -1.83
N ALA A 89 -6.80 1.14 -2.90
CA ALA A 89 -5.60 1.95 -2.78
C ALA A 89 -5.86 3.26 -2.01
N ILE A 90 -6.96 3.97 -2.31
CA ILE A 90 -7.33 5.22 -1.63
C ILE A 90 -7.55 4.97 -0.14
N VAL A 91 -8.31 3.94 0.21
CA VAL A 91 -8.62 3.67 1.62
C VAL A 91 -7.40 3.16 2.38
N ASN A 92 -6.58 2.27 1.81
CA ASN A 92 -5.32 1.86 2.44
C ASN A 92 -4.34 3.03 2.60
N GLY A 93 -4.30 3.97 1.65
CA GLY A 93 -3.54 5.21 1.76
C GLY A 93 -4.04 6.09 2.92
N PHE A 94 -5.35 6.33 3.00
CA PHE A 94 -5.95 7.09 4.10
C PHE A 94 -5.69 6.44 5.46
N THR A 95 -5.91 5.13 5.57
CA THR A 95 -5.62 4.35 6.78
C THR A 95 -4.14 4.46 7.16
N GLY A 96 -3.22 4.40 6.19
CA GLY A 96 -1.79 4.61 6.41
C GLY A 96 -1.47 5.98 7.02
N CYS A 97 -2.04 7.06 6.48
CA CYS A 97 -1.87 8.41 7.03
C CYS A 97 -2.37 8.51 8.47
N VAL A 98 -3.54 7.94 8.78
CA VAL A 98 -4.11 7.93 10.13
C VAL A 98 -3.20 7.15 11.09
N TRP A 99 -2.68 5.99 10.69
CA TRP A 99 -1.74 5.21 11.51
C TRP A 99 -0.45 5.96 11.80
N ILE A 100 0.15 6.61 10.78
CA ILE A 100 1.38 7.40 10.96
C ILE A 100 1.14 8.55 11.93
N GLY A 101 0.03 9.29 11.78
CA GLY A 101 -0.32 10.38 12.69
C GLY A 101 -0.55 9.90 14.13
N ALA A 102 -1.31 8.83 14.31
CA ALA A 102 -1.61 8.27 15.61
C ALA A 102 -0.36 7.69 16.30
N PHE A 103 0.48 6.97 15.56
CA PHE A 103 1.76 6.46 16.06
C PHE A 103 2.75 7.57 16.37
N GLY A 104 2.87 8.59 15.51
CA GLY A 104 3.74 9.74 15.75
C GLY A 104 3.37 10.46 17.05
N LEU A 105 2.07 10.65 17.28
CA LEU A 105 1.55 11.25 18.51
C LEU A 105 1.84 10.37 19.74
N LEU A 106 1.62 9.05 19.62
CA LEU A 106 1.95 8.07 20.67
C LEU A 106 3.45 8.09 21.02
N ALA A 107 4.31 8.03 19.99
CA ALA A 107 5.76 8.04 20.13
C ALA A 107 6.27 9.35 20.75
N TYR A 108 5.68 10.48 20.39
CA TYR A 108 6.04 11.78 20.96
C TYR A 108 5.78 11.84 22.47
N ARG A 109 4.63 11.32 22.93
CA ARG A 109 4.25 11.41 24.35
C ARG A 109 4.86 10.30 25.20
N MET A 110 5.10 9.13 24.62
CA MET A 110 5.53 7.94 25.36
C MET A 110 6.95 7.47 25.00
N GLY A 111 7.69 8.19 24.16
CA GLY A 111 9.00 7.75 23.65
C GLY A 111 10.04 7.49 24.74
N SER A 112 9.97 8.21 25.86
CA SER A 112 10.87 8.01 27.01
C SER A 112 10.60 6.71 27.78
N LEU A 113 9.39 6.17 27.70
CA LEU A 113 8.96 4.96 28.41
C LEU A 113 9.40 3.69 27.67
N THR A 114 9.46 3.74 26.34
CA THR A 114 9.83 2.58 25.50
C THR A 114 11.25 2.09 25.77
N VAL A 115 12.16 2.99 26.11
CA VAL A 115 13.59 2.68 26.31
C VAL A 115 13.87 2.11 27.71
N ARG A 116 13.01 2.39 28.70
CA ARG A 116 13.23 1.94 30.09
C ARG A 116 12.84 0.48 30.29
N GLY A 117 13.51 -0.20 31.21
CA GLY A 117 13.14 -1.55 31.65
C GLY A 117 11.77 -1.58 32.33
N CYS A 118 11.04 -2.68 32.16
CA CYS A 118 9.82 -2.94 32.93
C CYS A 118 10.20 -3.78 34.15
N SER A 119 10.55 -3.13 35.26
CA SER A 119 10.85 -3.78 36.54
C SER A 119 10.08 -3.13 37.68
N THR A 120 9.81 -3.89 38.74
CA THR A 120 9.17 -3.40 39.96
C THR A 120 10.01 -2.33 40.66
N GLU A 121 11.34 -2.35 40.50
CA GLU A 121 12.24 -1.31 41.02
C GLU A 121 11.96 0.09 40.42
N ILE A 122 11.57 0.13 39.15
CA ILE A 122 11.30 1.40 38.44
C ILE A 122 9.84 1.81 38.57
N TRP A 123 8.92 0.83 38.52
CA TRP A 123 7.47 1.06 38.45
C TRP A 123 6.74 0.92 39.79
N GLY A 124 7.43 0.46 40.84
CA GLY A 124 6.95 0.33 42.21
C GLY A 124 5.89 -0.75 42.47
N THR A 125 5.19 -1.21 41.43
CA THR A 125 4.06 -2.15 41.54
C THR A 125 4.02 -3.12 40.34
N ASP A 126 3.48 -4.32 40.54
CA ASP A 126 3.28 -5.31 39.48
C ASP A 126 2.33 -4.80 38.38
N GLN A 127 1.33 -4.00 38.77
CA GLN A 127 0.43 -3.35 37.83
C GLN A 127 1.16 -2.37 36.91
N GLY A 128 2.10 -1.59 37.45
CA GLY A 128 2.95 -0.72 36.64
C GLY A 128 3.82 -1.49 35.64
N VAL A 129 4.32 -2.66 36.02
CA VAL A 129 5.08 -3.55 35.13
C VAL A 129 4.20 -4.07 33.98
N LEU A 130 2.97 -4.51 34.27
CA LEU A 130 2.02 -4.95 33.23
C LEU A 130 1.71 -3.83 32.23
N VAL A 131 1.44 -2.62 32.74
CA VAL A 131 1.20 -1.43 31.90
C VAL A 131 2.41 -1.12 31.01
N CYS A 132 3.63 -1.19 31.55
CA CYS A 132 4.86 -1.03 30.79
C CYS A 132 4.99 -2.05 29.64
N GLN A 133 4.70 -3.32 29.91
CA GLN A 133 4.74 -4.38 28.90
C GLN A 133 3.67 -4.17 27.81
N LEU A 134 2.45 -3.81 28.19
CA LEU A 134 1.36 -3.50 27.25
C LEU A 134 1.70 -2.31 26.35
N TYR A 135 2.34 -1.26 26.88
CA TYR A 135 2.81 -0.14 26.07
C TYR A 135 3.87 -0.56 25.04
N LYS A 136 4.82 -1.43 25.43
CA LYS A 136 5.83 -1.94 24.48
C LYS A 136 5.21 -2.81 23.40
N LEU A 137 4.27 -3.67 23.78
CA LEU A 137 3.49 -4.48 22.84
C LEU A 137 2.74 -3.58 21.86
N LEU A 138 2.00 -2.60 22.37
CA LEU A 138 1.26 -1.61 21.59
C LEU A 138 2.16 -0.87 20.60
N PHE A 139 3.32 -0.39 21.06
CA PHE A 139 4.28 0.33 20.23
C PHE A 139 4.79 -0.56 19.09
N SER A 140 5.18 -1.79 19.38
CA SER A 140 5.64 -2.75 18.36
C SER A 140 4.54 -3.13 17.37
N ALA A 141 3.33 -3.40 17.86
CA ALA A 141 2.18 -3.76 17.03
C ALA A 141 1.79 -2.61 16.09
N ALA A 142 1.86 -1.36 16.56
CA ALA A 142 1.63 -0.18 15.74
C ALA A 142 2.69 -0.01 14.62
N VAL A 143 3.97 -0.25 14.91
CA VAL A 143 5.03 -0.24 13.88
C VAL A 143 4.78 -1.31 12.82
N VAL A 144 4.43 -2.53 13.24
CA VAL A 144 4.12 -3.61 12.30
C VAL A 144 2.87 -3.29 11.48
N ALA A 145 1.84 -2.70 12.09
CA ALA A 145 0.63 -2.27 11.38
C ALA A 145 0.93 -1.20 10.32
N ILE A 146 1.78 -0.21 10.62
CA ILE A 146 2.25 0.79 9.66
C ILE A 146 2.99 0.11 8.50
N ALA A 147 3.96 -0.75 8.82
CA ALA A 147 4.74 -1.44 7.79
C ALA A 147 3.85 -2.30 6.88
N ALA A 148 2.91 -3.07 7.46
CA ALA A 148 1.96 -3.87 6.72
C ALA A 148 1.05 -3.01 5.82
N THR A 149 0.58 -1.86 6.32
CA THR A 149 -0.26 -0.92 5.57
C THR A 149 0.50 -0.29 4.40
N ILE A 150 1.76 0.10 4.58
CA ILE A 150 2.63 0.61 3.51
C ILE A 150 2.86 -0.47 2.46
N CYS A 151 3.17 -1.71 2.87
CA CYS A 151 3.33 -2.82 1.94
C CYS A 151 2.05 -3.09 1.14
N ALA A 152 0.88 -3.09 1.78
CA ALA A 152 -0.40 -3.25 1.12
C ALA A 152 -0.67 -2.12 0.10
N PHE A 153 -0.42 -0.87 0.48
CA PHE A 153 -0.57 0.29 -0.41
C PHE A 153 0.35 0.20 -1.65
N ILE A 154 1.61 -0.17 -1.46
CA ILE A 154 2.55 -0.37 -2.57
C ILE A 154 2.07 -1.49 -3.50
N LEU A 155 1.55 -2.59 -2.96
CA LEU A 155 0.98 -3.68 -3.75
C LEU A 155 -0.23 -3.19 -4.55
N ASP A 156 -1.12 -2.40 -3.96
CA ASP A 156 -2.28 -1.85 -4.65
C ASP A 156 -1.85 -0.93 -5.80
N ILE A 157 -0.89 -0.03 -5.60
CA ILE A 157 -0.32 0.82 -6.68
C ILE A 157 0.27 -0.04 -7.81
N ARG A 158 1.02 -1.09 -7.47
CA ARG A 158 1.61 -1.98 -8.48
C ARG A 158 0.56 -2.74 -9.29
N THR A 159 -0.59 -3.03 -8.71
CA THR A 159 -1.72 -3.63 -9.44
C THR A 159 -2.46 -2.63 -10.31
N LEU A 160 -2.44 -1.34 -9.94
CA LEU A 160 -3.02 -0.25 -10.74
C LEU A 160 -2.17 0.09 -11.97
N HIS A 161 -0.85 -0.09 -11.89
CA HIS A 161 0.04 0.14 -13.02
C HIS A 161 -0.31 -0.83 -14.16
N PRO A 162 -0.83 -0.34 -15.31
CA PRO A 162 -1.06 -1.19 -16.46
C PRO A 162 0.29 -1.79 -16.86
N LYS A 163 0.44 -3.10 -16.71
CA LYS A 163 1.49 -3.79 -17.46
C LYS A 163 1.04 -3.75 -18.91
N ASP A 164 1.77 -3.04 -19.76
CA ASP A 164 1.63 -3.01 -21.23
C ASP A 164 1.71 -4.40 -21.89
N SER A 165 1.70 -5.48 -21.13
CA SER A 165 1.56 -6.86 -21.59
C SER A 165 0.13 -7.22 -22.03
N ARG A 166 -0.90 -6.41 -21.74
CA ARG A 166 -2.26 -6.61 -22.30
C ARG A 166 -2.36 -6.22 -23.78
N GLY A 167 -1.38 -5.48 -24.31
CA GLY A 167 -1.23 -5.28 -25.76
C GLY A 167 -0.76 -6.53 -26.50
N ALA A 168 -0.14 -7.51 -25.83
CA ALA A 168 0.36 -8.72 -26.49
C ALA A 168 -0.72 -9.78 -26.73
N TYR A 169 -1.73 -9.88 -25.86
CA TYR A 169 -2.86 -10.82 -26.07
C TYR A 169 -3.96 -10.24 -26.96
N GLY A 170 -4.17 -8.92 -26.98
CA GLY A 170 -5.09 -8.28 -27.93
C GLY A 170 -4.56 -8.32 -29.37
N ARG A 171 -3.24 -8.16 -29.55
CA ARG A 171 -2.60 -8.13 -30.87
C ARG A 171 -2.41 -9.51 -31.50
N ALA A 172 -2.32 -10.57 -30.69
CA ALA A 172 -2.30 -11.95 -31.20
C ALA A 172 -3.64 -12.39 -31.84
N ILE A 173 -4.77 -11.79 -31.42
CA ILE A 173 -6.09 -12.07 -32.03
C ILE A 173 -6.28 -11.23 -33.30
N THR A 174 -5.80 -9.98 -33.32
CA THR A 174 -5.91 -9.14 -34.54
C THR A 174 -4.96 -9.55 -35.66
N ASP A 175 -3.80 -10.14 -35.36
CA ASP A 175 -2.83 -10.60 -36.38
C ASP A 175 -3.24 -11.94 -37.04
N GLN A 176 -4.04 -12.77 -36.37
CA GLN A 176 -4.64 -13.98 -36.96
C GLN A 176 -5.81 -13.66 -37.91
N GLN A 177 -6.48 -12.51 -37.75
CA GLN A 177 -7.63 -12.13 -38.56
C GLN A 177 -7.26 -11.52 -39.93
N GLY A 178 -5.97 -11.27 -40.18
CA GLY A 178 -5.46 -10.75 -41.46
C GLY A 178 -5.05 -11.81 -42.48
N LYS A 179 -5.14 -13.11 -42.15
CA LYS A 179 -4.77 -14.23 -43.05
C LYS A 179 -5.75 -15.40 -42.94
N GLU A 180 -7.01 -15.19 -43.31
CA GLU A 180 -7.78 -16.28 -43.92
C GLU A 180 -8.47 -15.79 -45.20
N PRO A 181 -8.19 -16.42 -46.36
CA PRO A 181 -8.94 -16.16 -47.58
C PRO A 181 -10.35 -16.72 -47.42
N LEU A 182 -11.33 -15.83 -47.64
CA LEU A 182 -12.77 -16.08 -47.84
C LEU A 182 -13.11 -17.54 -48.20
N MET A 183 -13.51 -18.33 -47.20
CA MET A 183 -14.37 -19.48 -47.45
C MET A 183 -15.65 -19.35 -46.62
N HIS A 184 -16.63 -18.72 -47.27
CA HIS A 184 -18.03 -18.67 -46.86
C HIS A 184 -18.55 -20.09 -46.56
N LYS A 185 -18.63 -20.44 -45.27
CA LYS A 185 -19.49 -21.52 -44.77
C LYS A 185 -20.54 -20.91 -43.88
N SER A 186 -21.72 -20.75 -44.47
CA SER A 186 -22.99 -20.50 -43.82
C SER A 186 -23.17 -21.39 -42.59
N LEU A 187 -23.11 -20.78 -41.40
CA LEU A 187 -23.51 -21.41 -40.16
C LEU A 187 -25.05 -21.37 -40.02
N PRO A 188 -25.67 -22.48 -39.60
CA PRO A 188 -27.12 -22.57 -39.44
C PRO A 188 -27.61 -21.68 -38.29
N LYS A 189 -28.64 -20.89 -38.59
CA LYS A 189 -29.43 -20.15 -37.60
C LYS A 189 -30.19 -21.15 -36.74
N GLY A 190 -29.84 -21.26 -35.46
CA GLY A 190 -30.61 -22.09 -34.54
C GLY A 190 -29.89 -22.47 -33.25
N PHE A 191 -29.32 -21.50 -32.53
CA PHE A 191 -29.12 -21.64 -31.09
C PHE A 191 -29.07 -20.25 -30.44
N ALA A 192 -30.26 -19.68 -30.27
CA ALA A 192 -30.44 -18.54 -29.38
C ALA A 192 -30.57 -19.09 -27.95
N THR A 193 -29.49 -18.98 -27.17
CA THR A 193 -29.55 -19.01 -25.70
C THR A 193 -28.97 -17.69 -25.20
N GLU A 194 -29.91 -16.76 -25.02
CA GLU A 194 -30.08 -15.69 -24.02
C GLU A 194 -28.98 -15.34 -22.98
N GLU A 195 -27.67 -15.40 -23.27
CA GLU A 195 -26.69 -14.98 -22.26
C GLU A 195 -25.37 -14.42 -22.81
N THR A 196 -25.43 -13.40 -23.68
CA THR A 196 -24.27 -12.52 -23.94
C THR A 196 -24.70 -11.08 -24.19
N GLN A 197 -25.24 -10.42 -23.17
CA GLN A 197 -25.51 -8.97 -23.16
C GLN A 197 -24.51 -8.23 -22.27
N TYR A 198 -23.20 -8.41 -22.46
CA TYR A 198 -22.18 -7.58 -21.77
C TYR A 198 -20.90 -7.32 -22.60
N LEU A 199 -20.98 -7.35 -23.92
CA LEU A 199 -19.95 -6.76 -24.79
C LEU A 199 -20.61 -5.99 -25.94
N ARG A 200 -21.21 -4.85 -25.60
CA ARG A 200 -21.46 -3.78 -26.57
C ARG A 200 -20.62 -2.58 -26.12
N PRO A 201 -19.50 -2.26 -26.78
CA PRO A 201 -18.98 -0.91 -26.76
C PRO A 201 -19.91 -0.07 -27.64
N ASP A 202 -20.40 1.03 -27.10
CA ASP A 202 -21.17 2.01 -27.83
C ASP A 202 -20.33 2.58 -28.97
N ALA A 203 -20.66 2.17 -30.19
CA ALA A 203 -20.11 2.69 -31.42
C ALA A 203 -20.73 4.06 -31.71
N ASN A 204 -20.30 5.07 -30.98
CA ASN A 204 -20.42 6.47 -31.37
C ASN A 204 -19.01 7.05 -31.48
N GLU A 205 -18.21 6.55 -32.43
CA GLU A 205 -17.05 7.29 -32.90
C GLU A 205 -17.18 7.48 -34.40
N GLN A 206 -17.35 8.76 -34.76
CA GLN A 206 -17.62 9.23 -36.09
C GLN A 206 -16.53 8.80 -37.06
N LEU A 207 -17.00 8.27 -38.18
CA LEU A 207 -16.32 8.07 -39.45
C LEU A 207 -15.44 9.30 -39.79
N TYR A 208 -14.13 9.18 -39.61
CA TYR A 208 -13.15 10.13 -40.12
C TYR A 208 -12.79 9.73 -41.57
N ASP A 209 -13.16 10.59 -42.51
CA ASP A 209 -12.98 10.44 -43.95
C ASP A 209 -11.61 11.00 -44.37
N PRO A 210 -10.71 10.23 -45.00
CA PRO A 210 -9.43 10.73 -45.48
C PRO A 210 -9.52 11.05 -46.99
N GLY A 211 -9.63 12.32 -47.35
CA GLY A 211 -9.71 12.70 -48.76
C GLY A 211 -9.50 14.17 -49.12
N SER A 212 -8.24 14.52 -49.39
CA SER A 212 -7.78 15.52 -50.37
C SER A 212 -8.08 17.03 -50.17
N ASN A 213 -7.04 17.83 -49.90
CA ASN A 213 -6.44 18.76 -50.88
C ASN A 213 -5.37 19.69 -50.24
N THR A 214 -4.18 19.63 -50.82
CA THR A 214 -2.96 20.50 -50.75
C THR A 214 -3.22 22.02 -50.71
N PRO A 215 -2.28 22.91 -50.24
CA PRO A 215 -0.87 22.96 -50.69
C PRO A 215 0.24 23.41 -49.70
N SER A 216 1.43 22.82 -49.94
CA SER A 216 2.79 23.40 -50.03
C SER A 216 3.31 24.50 -49.06
N ALA A 217 4.31 24.10 -48.26
CA ALA A 217 5.57 24.79 -47.90
C ALA A 217 5.53 26.05 -46.99
N PRO A 218 6.66 26.47 -46.32
CA PRO A 218 8.01 25.94 -46.39
C PRO A 218 8.68 25.58 -45.04
N LEU A 219 9.77 24.81 -45.19
CA LEU A 219 10.85 24.55 -44.25
C LEU A 219 11.28 25.78 -43.43
N ARG A 220 11.48 25.58 -42.12
CA ARG A 220 12.46 26.34 -41.34
C ARG A 220 13.33 25.39 -40.52
N SER A 221 14.51 25.12 -41.08
CA SER A 221 15.70 24.71 -40.36
C SER A 221 16.13 25.81 -39.39
N LEU A 222 16.60 25.43 -38.19
CA LEU A 222 17.75 26.02 -37.50
C LEU A 222 17.99 25.27 -36.17
N SER A 223 18.90 24.30 -36.24
CA SER A 223 20.14 24.11 -35.45
C SER A 223 20.29 24.51 -33.96
N PRO A 224 21.31 23.94 -33.27
CA PRO A 224 21.34 23.66 -31.83
C PRO A 224 22.32 24.53 -31.03
N ALA A 225 22.24 24.46 -29.70
CA ALA A 225 23.32 24.74 -28.73
C ALA A 225 22.90 24.15 -27.36
N ALA A 226 23.59 23.18 -26.76
CA ALA A 226 24.91 23.23 -26.11
C ALA A 226 24.90 23.96 -24.76
N ASN A 227 25.14 23.19 -23.69
CA ASN A 227 25.89 23.47 -22.43
C ASN A 227 25.54 22.32 -21.46
N SER A 228 26.38 21.33 -21.14
CA SER A 228 27.78 21.30 -20.69
C SER A 228 28.07 22.14 -19.44
N ASP A 229 28.79 21.49 -18.52
CA ASP A 229 29.32 21.88 -17.20
C ASP A 229 28.36 21.71 -16.02
N GLY A 230 28.73 20.99 -14.94
CA GLY A 230 30.04 20.57 -14.48
C GLY A 230 30.13 20.90 -12.99
N GLY A 231 30.49 19.95 -12.12
CA GLY A 231 30.67 20.25 -10.70
C GLY A 231 30.54 19.06 -9.77
N HIS A 232 31.51 18.16 -9.84
CA HIS A 232 31.77 17.14 -8.83
C HIS A 232 32.94 17.63 -7.99
N THR A 233 32.76 17.80 -6.68
CA THR A 233 33.83 17.65 -5.68
C THR A 233 33.26 17.22 -4.32
N PRO A 234 33.85 16.21 -3.68
CA PRO A 234 33.66 15.87 -2.27
C PRO A 234 34.71 16.58 -1.41
N ASP A 235 34.42 16.86 -0.14
CA ASP A 235 35.39 16.99 0.97
C ASP A 235 34.58 17.28 2.26
N ALA A 236 34.52 16.34 3.20
CA ALA A 236 35.47 16.16 4.30
C ALA A 236 35.33 17.20 5.41
N LEU A 237 34.71 16.81 6.54
CA LEU A 237 35.23 17.16 7.86
C LEU A 237 34.62 16.29 8.98
N GLN A 238 35.42 15.30 9.38
CA GLN A 238 35.42 14.71 10.70
C GLN A 238 35.88 15.74 11.74
N ALA A 239 35.06 15.98 12.77
CA ALA A 239 35.45 16.37 14.12
C ALA A 239 34.17 16.24 14.98
N GLY A 240 34.06 15.47 16.05
CA GLY A 240 35.01 15.23 17.13
C GLY A 240 34.59 16.04 18.37
N ARG A 241 33.79 15.43 19.27
CA ARG A 241 33.65 15.68 20.74
C ARG A 241 32.44 14.90 21.27
N ARG A 242 32.58 13.78 22.00
CA ARG A 242 32.93 13.67 23.44
C ARG A 242 32.43 14.84 24.28
N GLY A 243 31.38 14.60 25.09
CA GLY A 243 30.92 15.58 26.07
C GLY A 243 29.72 15.16 26.91
N ARG A 244 29.99 14.34 27.94
CA ARG A 244 29.40 14.37 29.30
C ARG A 244 27.89 14.16 29.49
N SER A 245 27.64 13.02 30.12
CA SER A 245 26.76 12.84 31.30
C SER A 245 26.47 14.14 32.07
N ALA A 246 25.19 14.49 32.13
CA ALA A 246 24.59 15.20 33.25
C ALA A 246 23.10 14.85 33.26
N SER A 247 22.73 13.88 34.10
CA SER A 247 21.39 13.84 34.69
C SER A 247 21.25 15.06 35.61
N PRO A 248 20.24 15.89 35.40
CA PRO A 248 19.47 16.35 36.54
C PRO A 248 17.96 16.32 36.28
N GLY A 249 17.21 16.03 37.34
CA GLY A 249 15.90 16.67 37.52
C GLY A 249 14.68 15.82 37.21
N VAL A 250 14.42 14.86 38.09
CA VAL A 250 13.07 14.46 38.48
C VAL A 250 12.35 15.69 39.04
N SER A 251 11.69 16.49 38.20
CA SER A 251 10.76 17.54 38.67
C SER A 251 9.82 18.13 37.61
N ARG A 252 9.87 17.69 36.35
CA ARG A 252 8.98 18.22 35.28
C ARG A 252 7.87 17.24 34.90
N TRP A 253 6.97 16.94 35.83
CA TRP A 253 5.75 16.15 35.54
C TRP A 253 4.46 16.83 35.99
N ARG A 254 4.49 18.13 36.37
CA ARG A 254 3.33 18.84 36.93
C ARG A 254 2.70 19.91 36.01
N GLU A 255 2.98 19.89 34.70
CA GLU A 255 2.49 20.93 33.76
C GLU A 255 1.62 20.38 32.61
N LEU A 256 1.02 19.19 32.75
CA LEU A 256 0.13 18.64 31.71
C LEU A 256 -1.18 18.09 32.27
N GLU A 257 -1.78 18.80 33.23
CA GLU A 257 -3.20 18.69 33.56
C GLU A 257 -4.03 19.71 32.77
#